data_AF-A0A562HYG5-F1
#
_entry.id   AF-A0A562HYG5-F1
#
_cell.length_a   1.000
_cell.length_b   1.000
_cell.length_c   1.000
_cell.angle_alpha   90.00
_cell.angle_beta   90.00
_cell.angle_gamma   90.00
#
_symmetry.space_group_name_H-M   'P 1'
#
loop_
_entity.id
_entity.type
_entity.pdbx_description
1 polymer ?
#
loop_
_entity_poly.entity_id
_entity_poly.type
_entity_poly.pdbx_seq_one_letter_code
_entity_poly.pdbx_strand_id
1 'polypeptide(L)'
;MLTLSEFNGGLNNVLPSSRLPKNQLSQALNVDIGLSGEVQRRQGYSLLHARSHRNLWAAAGYLLATVEGDLTVIEPTGARRLLQAGLGDEPLSYCSLPDGRTAFVKATHSGITDGIQVTPWGVPIPTALGLVTSVTGDLLPGTYRYALTYVRLSDGLEGGPLYSDPVELPEGGLVITGLPTQEGYAINLYLSSQHGGVVYLAASTSGAAVSFIGKNELLVLPLKSDHEPVPSGHLCAFWRTRALIASDQLLYASKPYQVEAFETRRDFKHFDAPIQLLHPLEGGIYVGTAQQLLFLSGTDFDHLTCRPVFHGQVISGSGVTVPGEWIGVSSGVGQGVAMICIAGQDLLACFGDGSVVPLTQGWYQVQAERVAATFRLQNGIPQYLAIPQ
;
A
#
# COMPACT_ATOMS: atom_id res chain seq x y z
N MET A 1 -2.99 -45.10 9.42
CA MET A 1 -3.56 -44.29 8.33
C MET A 1 -5.00 -44.73 8.17
N LEU A 2 -5.96 -43.87 8.49
CA LEU A 2 -7.38 -44.14 8.23
C LEU A 2 -7.64 -43.67 6.80
N THR A 3 -7.79 -44.60 5.87
CA THR A 3 -8.19 -44.28 4.51
C THR A 3 -9.70 -44.40 4.44
N LEU A 4 -10.40 -43.27 4.58
CA LEU A 4 -11.82 -43.22 4.22
C LEU A 4 -11.87 -43.27 2.69
N SER A 5 -12.50 -44.29 2.12
CA SER A 5 -12.50 -44.55 0.68
C SER A 5 -13.16 -43.44 -0.15
N GLU A 6 -13.89 -42.51 0.49
CA GLU A 6 -14.66 -41.45 -0.16
C GLU A 6 -14.72 -40.19 0.72
N PHE A 7 -13.62 -39.45 0.87
CA PHE A 7 -13.64 -38.11 1.50
C PHE A 7 -13.46 -36.98 0.46
N ASN A 8 -14.39 -36.92 -0.50
CA ASN A 8 -14.36 -35.91 -1.56
C ASN A 8 -15.27 -34.71 -1.26
N GLY A 9 -16.08 -34.78 -0.19
CA GLY A 9 -17.08 -33.76 0.12
C GLY A 9 -16.59 -32.60 1.00
N GLY A 10 -15.43 -32.74 1.65
CA GLY A 10 -14.82 -31.67 2.46
C GLY A 10 -15.55 -31.36 3.77
N LEU A 11 -15.27 -30.19 4.32
CA LEU A 11 -15.96 -29.64 5.49
C LEU A 11 -17.32 -29.06 5.09
N ASN A 12 -18.35 -29.32 5.91
CA ASN A 12 -19.65 -28.70 5.76
C ASN A 12 -20.18 -28.20 7.11
N ASN A 13 -20.33 -26.87 7.23
CA ASN A 13 -20.87 -26.20 8.40
C ASN A 13 -22.20 -25.48 8.12
N VAL A 14 -22.79 -25.69 6.93
CA VAL A 14 -24.09 -25.14 6.52
C VAL A 14 -25.20 -26.14 6.84
N LEU A 15 -24.99 -27.43 6.57
CA LEU A 15 -25.95 -28.48 6.89
C LEU A 15 -25.89 -28.85 8.37
N PRO A 16 -27.05 -29.12 9.02
CA PRO A 16 -27.07 -29.75 10.33
C PRO A 16 -26.33 -31.10 10.29
N SER A 17 -25.65 -31.45 11.39
CA SER A 17 -24.86 -32.69 11.48
C SER A 17 -25.65 -33.96 11.16
N SER A 18 -26.96 -33.98 11.45
CA SER A 18 -27.87 -35.08 11.14
C SER A 18 -28.16 -35.27 9.65
N ARG A 19 -27.83 -34.28 8.81
CA ARG A 19 -28.05 -34.29 7.35
C ARG A 19 -26.74 -34.37 6.57
N LEU A 20 -25.60 -34.49 7.24
CA LEU A 20 -24.31 -34.59 6.57
C LEU A 20 -24.19 -35.93 5.85
N PRO A 21 -23.84 -35.94 4.55
CA PRO A 21 -23.51 -37.16 3.85
C PRO A 21 -22.22 -37.77 4.43
N LYS A 22 -22.04 -39.08 4.27
CA LYS A 22 -20.93 -39.84 4.88
C LYS A 22 -19.53 -39.41 4.39
N ASN A 23 -19.47 -38.66 3.30
CA ASN A 23 -18.24 -38.13 2.70
C ASN A 23 -17.91 -36.68 3.11
N GLN A 24 -18.61 -36.12 4.10
CA GLN A 24 -18.41 -34.76 4.63
C GLN A 24 -18.13 -34.75 6.14
N LEU A 25 -17.38 -33.76 6.60
CA LEU A 25 -17.07 -33.54 8.02
C LEU A 25 -17.77 -32.29 8.54
N SER A 26 -18.31 -32.37 9.75
CA SER A 26 -18.73 -31.16 10.50
C SER A 26 -17.54 -30.38 11.05
N GLN A 27 -16.42 -31.06 11.32
CA GLN A 27 -15.20 -30.47 11.87
C GLN A 27 -13.96 -31.32 11.50
N ALA A 28 -12.83 -30.65 11.24
CA ALA A 28 -11.54 -31.26 10.96
C ALA A 28 -10.48 -30.52 11.78
N LEU A 29 -10.08 -31.09 12.92
CA LEU A 29 -9.14 -30.45 13.85
C LEU A 29 -7.79 -31.18 13.81
N ASN A 30 -6.70 -30.42 13.58
CA ASN A 30 -5.32 -30.94 13.55
C ASN A 30 -5.09 -32.08 12.54
N VAL A 31 -5.78 -32.03 11.40
CA VAL A 31 -5.62 -32.97 10.28
C VAL A 31 -5.33 -32.22 8.99
N ASP A 32 -4.53 -32.84 8.12
CA ASP A 32 -4.38 -32.46 6.72
C ASP A 32 -5.21 -33.43 5.87
N ILE A 33 -5.97 -32.91 4.93
CA ILE A 33 -6.75 -33.69 3.96
C ILE A 33 -6.06 -33.51 2.60
N GLY A 34 -5.56 -34.61 2.04
CA GLY A 34 -4.85 -34.57 0.77
C GLY A 34 -5.79 -34.61 -0.44
N LEU A 35 -5.17 -34.48 -1.62
CA LEU A 35 -5.88 -34.37 -2.89
C LEU A 35 -6.62 -35.66 -3.29
N SER A 36 -6.26 -36.81 -2.70
CA SER A 36 -6.96 -38.09 -2.90
C SER A 36 -7.99 -38.41 -1.82
N GLY A 37 -8.27 -37.46 -0.92
CA GLY A 37 -9.21 -37.63 0.19
C GLY A 37 -8.62 -38.35 1.40
N GLU A 38 -7.31 -38.59 1.43
CA GLU A 38 -6.64 -39.19 2.58
C GLU A 38 -6.57 -38.20 3.75
N VAL A 39 -6.87 -38.68 4.96
CA VAL A 39 -6.82 -37.89 6.18
C VAL A 39 -5.57 -38.27 6.98
N GLN A 40 -4.72 -37.29 7.23
CA GLN A 40 -3.48 -37.47 7.98
C GLN A 40 -3.44 -36.51 9.16
N ARG A 41 -2.74 -36.90 10.23
CA ARG A 41 -2.48 -35.98 11.34
C ARG A 41 -1.57 -34.86 10.84
N ARG A 42 -1.94 -33.61 11.13
CA ARG A 42 -1.13 -32.44 10.77
C ARG A 42 0.25 -32.54 11.41
N GLN A 43 1.29 -32.20 10.65
CA GLN A 43 2.64 -32.13 11.18
C GLN A 43 2.71 -31.14 12.35
N GLY A 44 3.46 -31.52 13.39
CA GLY A 44 3.72 -30.63 14.53
C GLY A 44 4.62 -29.46 14.13
N TYR A 45 4.66 -28.45 14.99
CA TYR A 45 5.60 -27.34 14.89
C TYR A 45 6.28 -27.14 16.25
N SER A 46 7.48 -26.57 16.23
CA SER A 46 8.15 -26.07 17.43
C SER A 46 8.13 -24.54 17.42
N LEU A 47 8.04 -23.94 18.60
CA LEU A 47 8.12 -22.50 18.75
C LEU A 47 9.57 -22.06 18.46
N LEU A 48 9.77 -21.26 17.42
CA LEU A 48 11.08 -20.67 17.12
C LEU A 48 11.39 -19.46 18.00
N HIS A 49 10.38 -18.64 18.31
CA HIS A 49 10.54 -17.42 19.07
C HIS A 49 9.23 -17.05 19.78
N ALA A 50 9.30 -16.65 21.05
CA ALA A 50 8.11 -16.48 21.90
C ALA A 50 7.42 -15.11 21.78
N ARG A 51 8.10 -14.09 21.24
CA ARG A 51 7.47 -12.78 21.03
C ARG A 51 6.41 -12.85 19.93
N SER A 52 5.43 -11.96 20.02
CA SER A 52 4.39 -11.81 18.99
C SER A 52 4.97 -11.15 17.74
N HIS A 53 4.78 -11.79 16.58
CA HIS A 53 5.07 -11.22 15.26
C HIS A 53 3.74 -10.91 14.57
N ARG A 54 3.43 -9.62 14.42
CA ARG A 54 2.26 -9.14 13.68
C ARG A 54 2.67 -8.63 12.31
N ASN A 55 1.68 -8.44 11.42
CA ASN A 55 1.88 -7.81 10.12
C ASN A 55 3.04 -8.46 9.32
N LEU A 56 3.04 -9.78 9.25
CA LEU A 56 4.09 -10.52 8.56
C LEU A 56 4.02 -10.28 7.05
N TRP A 57 5.15 -9.97 6.43
CA TRP A 57 5.27 -9.79 4.99
C TRP A 57 6.51 -10.48 4.46
N ALA A 58 6.37 -11.19 3.34
CA ALA A 58 7.48 -11.80 2.64
C ALA A 58 8.00 -10.85 1.57
N ALA A 59 9.13 -10.19 1.85
CA ALA A 59 9.84 -9.35 0.90
C ALA A 59 10.85 -10.17 0.10
N ALA A 60 11.56 -9.52 -0.82
CA ALA A 60 12.63 -10.15 -1.59
C ALA A 60 13.84 -10.46 -0.69
N GLY A 61 13.92 -11.69 -0.19
CA GLY A 61 15.07 -12.21 0.56
C GLY A 61 15.02 -12.02 2.09
N TYR A 62 13.95 -11.44 2.63
CA TYR A 62 13.74 -11.27 4.07
C TYR A 62 12.25 -11.23 4.40
N LEU A 63 11.91 -11.36 5.68
CA LEU A 63 10.55 -11.09 6.18
C LEU A 63 10.53 -9.76 6.94
N LEU A 64 9.40 -9.07 6.86
CA LEU A 64 9.08 -7.95 7.74
C LEU A 64 8.00 -8.39 8.72
N ALA A 65 8.09 -7.92 9.96
CA ALA A 65 7.05 -8.08 10.96
C ALA A 65 7.09 -6.91 11.94
N THR A 66 5.95 -6.62 12.54
CA THR A 66 5.88 -5.82 13.76
C THR A 66 6.14 -6.74 14.96
N VAL A 67 7.16 -6.44 15.76
CA VAL A 67 7.51 -7.18 16.98
C VAL A 67 7.48 -6.21 18.15
N GLU A 68 6.54 -6.40 19.08
CA GLU A 68 6.35 -5.50 20.24
C GLU A 68 6.17 -4.02 19.82
N GLY A 69 5.44 -3.79 18.72
CA GLY A 69 5.25 -2.45 18.15
C GLY A 69 6.38 -1.93 17.25
N ASP A 70 7.46 -2.68 17.04
CA ASP A 70 8.59 -2.23 16.23
C ASP A 70 8.66 -2.94 14.87
N LEU A 71 8.91 -2.18 13.79
CA LEU A 71 9.18 -2.77 12.48
C LEU A 71 10.54 -3.48 12.52
N THR A 72 10.51 -4.78 12.31
CA THR A 72 11.65 -5.67 12.44
C THR A 72 11.84 -6.45 11.14
N VAL A 73 13.08 -6.48 10.64
CA VAL A 73 13.48 -7.41 9.59
C VAL A 73 13.86 -8.75 10.20
N ILE A 74 13.41 -9.84 9.59
CA ILE A 74 13.78 -11.21 9.93
C ILE A 74 14.53 -11.80 8.73
N GLU A 75 15.80 -12.08 8.92
CA GLU A 75 16.67 -12.67 7.90
C GLU A 75 16.34 -14.16 7.69
N PRO A 76 16.74 -14.76 6.54
CA PRO A 76 16.57 -16.19 6.31
C PRO A 76 17.22 -17.08 7.37
N THR A 77 18.26 -16.57 8.05
CA THR A 77 18.92 -17.22 9.19
C THR A 77 18.06 -17.27 10.45
N GLY A 78 16.97 -16.50 10.50
CA GLY A 78 16.16 -16.25 11.68
C GLY A 78 16.67 -15.11 12.57
N ALA A 79 17.80 -14.48 12.21
CA ALA A 79 18.27 -13.27 12.89
C ALA A 79 17.27 -12.12 12.70
N ARG A 80 17.17 -11.25 13.70
CA ARG A 80 16.19 -10.16 13.74
C ARG A 80 16.90 -8.84 13.99
N ARG A 81 16.50 -7.80 13.27
CA ARG A 81 17.04 -6.46 13.43
C ARG A 81 15.94 -5.41 13.37
N LEU A 82 16.01 -4.45 14.28
CA LEU A 82 15.13 -3.29 14.31
C LEU A 82 15.36 -2.43 13.06
N LEU A 83 14.28 -2.07 12.37
CA LEU A 83 14.30 -1.09 11.28
C LEU A 83 13.74 0.26 11.73
N GLN A 84 12.60 0.24 12.44
CA GLN A 84 11.96 1.44 12.95
C GLN A 84 11.19 1.14 14.22
N ALA A 85 11.44 1.93 15.26
CA ALA A 85 10.74 1.80 16.53
C ALA A 85 9.38 2.51 16.50
N GLY A 86 8.46 2.08 17.39
CA GLY A 86 7.25 2.83 17.71
C GLY A 86 6.18 2.83 16.62
N LEU A 87 6.16 1.80 15.77
CA LEU A 87 5.11 1.61 14.78
C LEU A 87 3.80 1.10 15.43
N GLY A 88 3.84 0.54 16.63
CA GLY A 88 2.67 -0.05 17.30
C GLY A 88 2.15 -1.31 16.59
N ASP A 89 1.15 -1.96 17.20
CA ASP A 89 0.67 -3.28 16.78
C ASP A 89 -0.54 -3.25 15.82
N GLU A 90 -0.92 -2.06 15.37
CA GLU A 90 -2.02 -1.85 14.42
C GLU A 90 -1.76 -2.53 13.07
N PRO A 91 -2.81 -2.86 12.29
CA PRO A 91 -2.64 -3.42 10.94
C PRO A 91 -1.73 -2.56 10.07
N LEU A 92 -0.79 -3.23 9.40
CA LEU A 92 0.16 -2.63 8.48
C LEU A 92 0.10 -3.34 7.15
N SER A 93 -0.15 -2.58 6.09
CA SER A 93 -0.18 -3.08 4.71
C SER A 93 1.17 -2.86 4.05
N TYR A 94 1.57 -3.80 3.19
CA TYR A 94 2.82 -3.76 2.45
C TYR A 94 2.57 -3.98 0.97
N CYS A 95 3.43 -3.42 0.13
CA CYS A 95 3.52 -3.77 -1.28
C CYS A 95 4.97 -3.74 -1.78
N SER A 96 5.30 -4.67 -2.65
CA SER A 96 6.59 -4.66 -3.35
C SER A 96 6.61 -3.59 -4.44
N LEU A 97 7.69 -2.82 -4.48
CA LEU A 97 7.99 -1.84 -5.53
C LEU A 97 8.86 -2.48 -6.62
N PRO A 98 8.84 -1.94 -7.86
CA PRO A 98 9.56 -2.53 -8.99
C PRO A 98 11.09 -2.48 -8.85
N ASP A 99 11.62 -1.63 -7.97
CA ASP A 99 13.04 -1.51 -7.66
C ASP A 99 13.52 -2.46 -6.55
N GLY A 100 12.66 -3.37 -6.09
CA GLY A 100 12.96 -4.35 -5.05
C GLY A 100 12.74 -3.84 -3.62
N ARG A 101 12.43 -2.55 -3.43
CA ARG A 101 12.03 -2.02 -2.12
C ARG A 101 10.62 -2.47 -1.75
N THR A 102 10.30 -2.43 -0.47
CA THR A 102 8.95 -2.67 0.05
C THR A 102 8.41 -1.38 0.63
N ALA A 103 7.25 -0.94 0.14
CA ALA A 103 6.51 0.16 0.74
C ALA A 103 5.54 -0.39 1.78
N PHE A 104 5.29 0.39 2.82
CA PHE A 104 4.31 0.07 3.86
C PHE A 104 3.44 1.27 4.20
N VAL A 105 2.19 0.99 4.58
CA VAL A 105 1.24 2.02 4.98
C VAL A 105 0.33 1.53 6.09
N LYS A 106 0.04 2.44 7.01
CA LYS A 106 -1.07 2.41 7.96
C LYS A 106 -1.57 3.84 8.18
N ALA A 107 -2.70 4.00 8.85
CA ALA A 107 -3.36 5.29 8.97
C ALA A 107 -2.45 6.43 9.50
N THR A 108 -1.49 6.10 10.36
CA THR A 108 -0.59 7.08 11.01
C THR A 108 0.83 7.09 10.47
N HIS A 109 1.25 6.10 9.68
CA HIS A 109 2.64 5.96 9.24
C HIS A 109 2.71 5.38 7.83
N SER A 110 3.63 5.88 7.03
CA SER A 110 4.00 5.32 5.74
C SER A 110 5.52 5.37 5.57
N GLY A 111 6.06 4.48 4.76
CA GLY A 111 7.49 4.43 4.50
C GLY A 111 7.87 3.42 3.43
N ILE A 112 9.14 3.45 3.05
CA ILE A 112 9.75 2.52 2.12
C ILE A 112 11.00 1.94 2.78
N THR A 113 11.19 0.63 2.66
CA THR A 113 12.37 -0.07 3.17
C THR A 113 12.98 -0.99 2.12
N ASP A 114 14.31 -1.07 2.13
CA ASP A 114 15.11 -2.06 1.41
C ASP A 114 15.48 -3.28 2.31
N GLY A 115 14.97 -3.32 3.54
CA GLY A 115 15.34 -4.31 4.55
C GLY A 115 16.56 -3.91 5.38
N ILE A 116 17.23 -2.79 5.07
CA ILE A 116 18.35 -2.24 5.84
C ILE A 116 17.89 -1.03 6.64
N GLN A 117 17.19 -0.10 5.99
CA GLN A 117 16.73 1.15 6.58
C GLN A 117 15.28 1.46 6.17
N VAL A 118 14.65 2.40 6.87
CA VAL A 118 13.38 3.00 6.45
C VAL A 118 13.64 4.41 5.93
N THR A 119 13.03 4.71 4.80
CA THR A 119 12.96 6.05 4.21
C THR A 119 11.50 6.51 4.18
N PRO A 120 11.22 7.82 4.31
CA PRO A 120 9.88 8.34 4.11
C PRO A 120 9.37 7.98 2.71
N TRP A 121 8.07 7.67 2.60
CA TRP A 121 7.44 7.49 1.31
C TRP A 121 7.19 8.88 0.72
N GLY A 122 7.96 9.24 -0.31
CA GLY A 122 7.96 10.58 -0.88
C GLY A 122 8.66 11.63 -0.05
N VAL A 123 8.57 12.85 -0.54
CA VAL A 123 9.21 14.03 0.06
C VAL A 123 8.14 14.86 0.74
N PRO A 124 8.29 15.20 2.03
CA PRO A 124 7.32 16.02 2.73
C PRO A 124 7.27 17.45 2.16
N ILE A 125 6.21 18.18 2.50
CA ILE A 125 6.12 19.62 2.24
C ILE A 125 6.75 20.37 3.43
N PRO A 126 7.44 21.51 3.21
CA PRO A 126 7.87 22.39 4.29
C PRO A 126 6.73 22.74 5.26
N THR A 127 7.02 22.77 6.56
CA THR A 127 5.98 22.99 7.60
C THR A 127 5.71 24.46 7.89
N ALA A 128 6.58 25.37 7.40
CA ALA A 128 6.47 26.81 7.57
C ALA A 128 7.16 27.55 6.43
N LEU A 129 6.80 28.82 6.23
CA LEU A 129 7.33 29.67 5.17
C LEU A 129 8.56 30.50 5.57
N GLY A 130 8.96 30.47 6.85
CA GLY A 130 9.94 31.40 7.41
C GLY A 130 9.43 32.85 7.51
N LEU A 131 10.29 33.75 7.94
CA LEU A 131 10.04 35.19 8.07
C LEU A 131 10.77 35.95 6.97
N VAL A 132 10.03 36.69 6.15
CA VAL A 132 10.59 37.48 5.04
C VAL A 132 10.94 38.88 5.49
N THR A 133 12.12 39.34 5.07
CA THR A 133 12.57 40.73 5.19
C THR A 133 12.95 41.25 3.81
N SER A 134 12.39 42.39 3.40
CA SER A 134 12.84 43.09 2.20
C SER A 134 14.22 43.67 2.45
N VAL A 135 15.13 43.51 1.48
CA VAL A 135 16.49 44.04 1.51
C VAL A 135 16.85 44.61 0.15
N THR A 136 17.94 45.37 0.07
CA THR A 136 18.46 45.87 -1.20
C THR A 136 18.86 44.73 -2.15
N GLY A 137 18.36 44.76 -3.38
CA GLY A 137 18.70 43.82 -4.45
C GLY A 137 18.31 44.33 -5.83
N ASP A 138 18.49 43.46 -6.83
CA ASP A 138 18.32 43.80 -8.25
C ASP A 138 16.97 43.36 -8.86
N LEU A 139 16.02 42.88 -8.06
CA LEU A 139 14.63 42.69 -8.51
C LEU A 139 13.97 44.05 -8.73
N LEU A 140 13.01 44.08 -9.66
CA LEU A 140 12.14 45.24 -9.80
C LEU A 140 11.28 45.40 -8.53
N PRO A 141 11.22 46.59 -7.90
CA PRO A 141 10.35 46.80 -6.75
C PRO A 141 8.89 46.45 -7.04
N GLY A 142 8.24 45.73 -6.12
CA GLY A 142 6.82 45.40 -6.24
C GLY A 142 6.41 44.16 -5.46
N THR A 143 5.26 43.62 -5.84
CA THR A 143 4.65 42.46 -5.19
C THR A 143 5.13 41.15 -5.81
N TYR A 144 5.56 40.22 -4.97
CA TYR A 144 6.03 38.88 -5.34
C TYR A 144 5.30 37.80 -4.52
N ARG A 145 5.37 36.56 -4.99
CA ARG A 145 5.06 35.36 -4.19
C ARG A 145 6.27 34.45 -4.20
N TYR A 146 6.49 33.72 -3.13
CA TYR A 146 7.50 32.68 -3.09
C TYR A 146 6.90 31.33 -2.70
N ALA A 147 7.61 30.27 -3.06
CA ALA A 147 7.29 28.92 -2.63
C ALA A 147 8.54 28.23 -2.09
N LEU A 148 8.35 27.36 -1.12
CA LEU A 148 9.38 26.49 -0.59
C LEU A 148 9.07 25.04 -0.92
N THR A 149 10.07 24.28 -1.35
CA THR A 149 10.00 22.82 -1.47
C THR A 149 11.14 22.21 -0.67
N TYR A 150 10.95 20.97 -0.20
CA TYR A 150 12.08 20.15 0.24
C TYR A 150 12.66 19.37 -0.93
N VAL A 151 13.97 19.16 -0.90
CA VAL A 151 14.70 18.26 -1.80
C VAL A 151 15.43 17.23 -0.96
N ARG A 152 15.12 15.95 -1.15
CA ARG A 152 15.76 14.86 -0.42
C ARG A 152 17.20 14.71 -0.89
N LEU A 153 18.16 14.77 0.04
CA LEU A 153 19.59 14.81 -0.29
C LEU A 153 20.13 13.49 -0.84
N SER A 154 19.46 12.36 -0.53
CA SER A 154 19.95 11.03 -0.94
C SER A 154 19.77 10.74 -2.43
N ASP A 155 18.76 11.33 -3.07
CA ASP A 155 18.40 11.03 -4.47
C ASP A 155 17.98 12.26 -5.29
N GLY A 156 17.91 13.45 -4.67
CA GLY A 156 17.53 14.69 -5.35
C GLY A 156 16.03 14.80 -5.65
N LEU A 157 15.19 13.92 -5.10
CA LEU A 157 13.75 14.00 -5.30
C LEU A 157 13.21 15.27 -4.63
N GLU A 158 12.44 16.07 -5.37
CA GLU A 158 11.81 17.29 -4.86
C GLU A 158 10.36 17.00 -4.43
N GLY A 159 9.93 17.63 -3.34
CA GLY A 159 8.59 17.55 -2.78
C GLY A 159 7.61 18.57 -3.35
N GLY A 160 6.38 18.51 -2.84
CA GLY A 160 5.38 19.52 -3.11
C GLY A 160 5.73 20.90 -2.53
N PRO A 161 5.15 21.98 -3.07
CA PRO A 161 5.44 23.34 -2.65
C PRO A 161 4.54 23.81 -1.50
N LEU A 162 5.10 24.65 -0.64
CA LEU A 162 4.35 25.53 0.26
C LEU A 162 4.43 26.95 -0.27
N TYR A 163 3.30 27.54 -0.67
CA TYR A 163 3.22 28.89 -1.23
C TYR A 163 2.99 29.95 -0.16
N SER A 164 3.61 31.12 -0.35
CA SER A 164 3.35 32.32 0.44
C SER A 164 2.13 33.10 -0.04
N ASP A 165 1.58 33.91 0.86
CA ASP A 165 0.81 35.08 0.47
C ASP A 165 1.70 36.10 -0.29
N PRO A 166 1.11 37.07 -1.03
CA PRO A 166 1.87 38.14 -1.66
C PRO A 166 2.75 38.92 -0.66
N VAL A 167 3.99 39.19 -1.03
CA VAL A 167 4.96 39.96 -0.24
C VAL A 167 5.45 41.16 -1.05
N GLU A 168 5.50 42.32 -0.41
CA GLU A 168 6.06 43.55 -0.98
C GLU A 168 7.57 43.59 -0.81
N LEU A 169 8.30 43.76 -1.92
CA LEU A 169 9.76 43.87 -1.95
C LEU A 169 10.16 45.24 -2.51
N PRO A 170 9.98 46.35 -1.76
CA PRO A 170 10.29 47.70 -2.23
C PRO A 170 11.78 47.93 -2.50
N GLU A 171 12.66 47.17 -1.86
CA GLU A 171 14.11 47.31 -1.99
C GLU A 171 14.73 46.38 -3.06
N GLY A 172 13.92 45.57 -3.77
CA GLY A 172 14.40 44.73 -4.87
C GLY A 172 15.14 43.46 -4.43
N GLY A 173 15.02 43.04 -3.18
CA GLY A 173 15.61 41.79 -2.68
C GLY A 173 14.85 41.24 -1.49
N LEU A 174 15.08 39.96 -1.19
CA LEU A 174 14.52 39.31 0.00
C LEU A 174 15.54 38.47 0.76
N VAL A 175 15.37 38.43 2.08
CA VAL A 175 15.99 37.45 2.98
C VAL A 175 14.87 36.75 3.72
N ILE A 176 14.92 35.43 3.75
CA ILE A 176 14.02 34.60 4.56
C ILE A 176 14.83 33.97 5.68
N THR A 177 14.37 34.13 6.93
CA THR A 177 14.97 33.49 8.11
C THR A 177 13.96 32.57 8.79
N GLY A 178 14.42 31.70 9.69
CA GLY A 178 13.54 30.74 10.37
C GLY A 178 12.93 29.71 9.42
N LEU A 179 13.66 29.34 8.36
CA LEU A 179 13.24 28.26 7.46
C LEU A 179 13.12 26.95 8.24
N PRO A 180 12.12 26.10 7.94
CA PRO A 180 11.94 24.83 8.63
C PRO A 180 13.01 23.84 8.15
N THR A 181 14.20 23.82 8.76
CA THR A 181 15.24 22.87 8.38
C THR A 181 14.86 21.46 8.83
N GLN A 182 15.06 20.47 7.98
CA GLN A 182 14.84 19.06 8.28
C GLN A 182 16.05 18.23 7.87
N GLU A 183 16.50 17.32 8.75
CA GLU A 183 17.63 16.44 8.46
C GLU A 183 17.36 15.59 7.21
N GLY A 184 18.36 15.49 6.32
CA GLY A 184 18.24 14.75 5.06
C GLY A 184 17.59 15.54 3.92
N TYR A 185 17.22 16.81 4.12
CA TYR A 185 16.60 17.65 3.11
C TYR A 185 17.30 19.01 2.94
N ALA A 186 17.39 19.47 1.69
CA ALA A 186 17.60 20.88 1.37
C ALA A 186 16.24 21.57 1.14
N ILE A 187 16.25 22.89 1.11
CA ILE A 187 15.09 23.75 0.82
C ILE A 187 15.40 24.53 -0.46
N ASN A 188 14.53 24.42 -1.46
CA ASN A 188 14.53 25.32 -2.60
C ASN A 188 13.60 26.50 -2.34
N LEU A 189 14.07 27.71 -2.62
CA LEU A 189 13.28 28.92 -2.70
C LEU A 189 12.93 29.17 -4.17
N TYR A 190 11.64 29.20 -4.48
CA TYR A 190 11.12 29.68 -5.75
C TYR A 190 10.50 31.06 -5.57
N LEU A 191 10.69 31.95 -6.54
CA LEU A 191 10.17 33.32 -6.52
C LEU A 191 9.42 33.63 -7.82
N SER A 192 8.30 34.34 -7.73
CA SER A 192 7.57 34.78 -8.91
C SER A 192 8.30 35.87 -9.69
N SER A 193 7.86 36.15 -10.92
CA SER A 193 8.14 37.46 -11.53
C SER A 193 7.31 38.56 -10.85
N GLN A 194 7.66 39.83 -11.11
CA GLN A 194 6.93 40.99 -10.63
C GLN A 194 5.44 40.90 -11.02
N HIS A 195 4.54 40.87 -10.03
CA HIS A 195 3.10 40.67 -10.22
C HIS A 195 2.69 39.37 -10.96
N GLY A 196 3.60 38.41 -11.10
CA GLY A 196 3.38 37.14 -11.79
C GLY A 196 2.81 36.03 -10.90
N GLY A 197 2.21 35.02 -11.54
CA GLY A 197 1.67 33.84 -10.85
C GLY A 197 2.58 32.61 -10.86
N VAL A 198 3.56 32.56 -11.76
CA VAL A 198 4.51 31.43 -11.90
C VAL A 198 5.76 31.72 -11.09
N VAL A 199 6.23 30.74 -10.32
CA VAL A 199 7.45 30.84 -9.50
C VAL A 199 8.61 30.07 -10.13
N TYR A 200 9.81 30.61 -9.97
CA TYR A 200 11.05 30.10 -10.56
C TYR A 200 12.14 29.94 -9.50
N LEU A 201 13.02 28.95 -9.66
CA LEU A 201 14.07 28.65 -8.69
C LEU A 201 15.00 29.86 -8.53
N ALA A 202 15.03 30.39 -7.31
CA ALA A 202 15.82 31.56 -6.94
C ALA A 202 17.09 31.16 -6.18
N ALA A 203 16.97 30.21 -5.25
CA ALA A 203 18.08 29.73 -4.43
C ALA A 203 17.78 28.36 -3.81
N SER A 204 18.83 27.70 -3.30
CA SER A 204 18.73 26.47 -2.50
C SER A 204 19.59 26.61 -1.25
N THR A 205 19.13 26.06 -0.12
CA THR A 205 19.86 26.10 1.16
C THR A 205 19.59 24.84 1.99
N SER A 206 20.53 24.47 2.87
CA SER A 206 20.27 23.52 3.96
C SER A 206 20.21 24.21 5.32
N GLY A 207 20.39 25.55 5.35
CA GLY A 207 20.38 26.36 6.56
C GLY A 207 19.02 26.97 6.85
N ALA A 208 18.90 27.59 8.03
CA ALA A 208 17.67 28.25 8.48
C ALA A 208 17.41 29.63 7.82
N ALA A 209 18.24 30.02 6.84
CA ALA A 209 18.07 31.26 6.10
C ALA A 209 18.51 31.12 4.63
N VAL A 210 17.90 31.93 3.78
CA VAL A 210 18.23 32.06 2.36
C VAL A 210 17.95 33.50 1.90
N SER A 211 18.67 33.97 0.90
CA SER A 211 18.42 35.28 0.30
C SER A 211 18.43 35.20 -1.21
N PHE A 212 17.72 36.15 -1.83
CA PHE A 212 17.83 36.41 -3.26
C PHE A 212 17.87 37.92 -3.49
N ILE A 213 18.98 38.37 -4.07
CA ILE A 213 19.26 39.77 -4.41
C ILE A 213 19.58 39.95 -5.90
N GLY A 214 19.37 38.90 -6.70
CA GLY A 214 19.68 38.89 -8.13
C GLY A 214 18.59 39.53 -9.00
N LYS A 215 18.86 39.64 -10.30
CA LYS A 215 17.91 40.17 -11.28
C LYS A 215 16.79 39.19 -11.59
N ASN A 216 15.64 39.72 -12.01
CA ASN A 216 14.52 38.93 -12.54
C ASN A 216 14.94 37.98 -13.69
N GLU A 217 15.95 38.34 -14.48
CA GLU A 217 16.46 37.51 -15.59
C GLU A 217 17.10 36.18 -15.13
N LEU A 218 17.45 36.04 -13.86
CA LEU A 218 17.98 34.79 -13.30
C LEU A 218 16.88 33.78 -12.94
N LEU A 219 15.61 34.23 -12.88
CA LEU A 219 14.45 33.42 -12.55
C LEU A 219 13.95 32.67 -13.80
N VAL A 220 14.67 31.61 -14.17
CA VAL A 220 14.45 30.90 -15.46
C VAL A 220 13.92 29.48 -15.32
N LEU A 221 14.12 28.81 -14.18
CA LEU A 221 13.69 27.43 -13.95
C LEU A 221 12.34 27.40 -13.23
N PRO A 222 11.21 27.18 -13.91
CA PRO A 222 9.90 27.16 -13.26
C PRO A 222 9.78 25.95 -12.32
N LEU A 223 9.04 26.12 -11.22
CA LEU A 223 8.64 25.01 -10.36
C LEU A 223 7.80 24.01 -11.17
N LYS A 224 8.25 22.75 -11.21
CA LYS A 224 7.53 21.64 -11.88
C LYS A 224 6.88 20.68 -10.89
N SER A 225 7.37 20.65 -9.67
CA SER A 225 6.95 19.75 -8.61
C SER A 225 5.62 20.24 -8.06
N ASP A 226 4.52 19.83 -8.70
CA ASP A 226 3.15 20.02 -8.23
C ASP A 226 2.55 18.64 -7.94
N HIS A 227 2.93 18.11 -6.78
CA HIS A 227 2.40 16.86 -6.25
C HIS A 227 2.29 16.95 -4.75
N GLU A 228 1.32 16.23 -4.22
CA GLU A 228 1.02 16.22 -2.79
C GLU A 228 1.82 15.12 -2.09
N PRO A 229 1.99 15.20 -0.75
CA PRO A 229 2.56 14.12 0.03
C PRO A 229 1.77 12.83 -0.18
N VAL A 230 2.41 11.71 0.15
CA VAL A 230 1.75 10.41 0.14
C VAL A 230 0.51 10.46 1.04
N PRO A 231 -0.68 10.13 0.52
CA PRO A 231 -1.90 10.13 1.31
C PRO A 231 -1.81 9.19 2.51
N SER A 232 -2.40 9.59 3.63
CA SER A 232 -2.70 8.65 4.71
C SER A 232 -3.65 7.57 4.19
N GLY A 233 -3.37 6.31 4.53
CA GLY A 233 -4.19 5.18 4.09
C GLY A 233 -3.95 3.95 4.94
N HIS A 234 -4.64 2.86 4.64
CA HIS A 234 -4.58 1.62 5.42
C HIS A 234 -4.29 0.38 4.57
N LEU A 235 -4.36 0.49 3.24
CA LEU A 235 -3.89 -0.55 2.32
C LEU A 235 -3.02 0.07 1.23
N CYS A 236 -1.96 -0.62 0.84
CA CYS A 236 -1.19 -0.28 -0.34
C CYS A 236 -1.04 -1.48 -1.29
N ALA A 237 -0.88 -1.18 -2.57
CA ALA A 237 -0.55 -2.16 -3.58
C ALA A 237 0.26 -1.49 -4.69
N PHE A 238 0.97 -2.29 -5.47
CA PHE A 238 1.60 -1.82 -6.70
C PHE A 238 0.85 -2.40 -7.90
N TRP A 239 0.43 -1.54 -8.81
CA TRP A 239 -0.24 -1.96 -10.03
C TRP A 239 0.40 -1.30 -11.24
N ARG A 240 1.03 -2.14 -12.08
CA ARG A 240 1.73 -1.77 -13.30
C ARG A 240 2.87 -0.77 -13.08
N THR A 241 2.57 0.53 -13.06
CA THR A 241 3.55 1.61 -12.95
C THR A 241 3.24 2.57 -11.81
N ARG A 242 2.17 2.30 -11.06
CA ARG A 242 1.65 3.19 -10.02
C ARG A 242 1.60 2.45 -8.68
N ALA A 243 1.99 3.15 -7.62
CA ALA A 243 1.60 2.76 -6.28
C ALA A 243 0.15 3.16 -6.03
N LEU A 244 -0.57 2.33 -5.30
CA LEU A 244 -1.96 2.53 -4.94
C LEU A 244 -2.09 2.62 -3.42
N ILE A 245 -2.92 3.52 -2.93
CA ILE A 245 -3.23 3.67 -1.51
C ILE A 245 -4.73 3.74 -1.33
N ALA A 246 -5.28 2.83 -0.54
CA ALA A 246 -6.65 2.92 -0.08
C ALA A 246 -6.71 3.74 1.22
N SER A 247 -7.62 4.70 1.27
CA SER A 247 -7.91 5.54 2.42
C SER A 247 -9.42 5.64 2.58
N ASP A 248 -9.96 4.91 3.55
CA ASP A 248 -11.41 4.72 3.71
C ASP A 248 -12.09 4.31 2.39
N GLN A 249 -12.91 5.18 1.79
CA GLN A 249 -13.64 4.98 0.54
C GLN A 249 -12.88 5.42 -0.74
N LEU A 250 -11.68 5.94 -0.59
CA LEU A 250 -10.88 6.49 -1.69
C LEU A 250 -9.71 5.58 -2.04
N LEU A 251 -9.52 5.31 -3.32
CA LEU A 251 -8.33 4.69 -3.88
C LEU A 251 -7.53 5.74 -4.63
N TYR A 252 -6.39 6.12 -4.07
CA TYR A 252 -5.42 7.02 -4.71
C TYR A 252 -4.41 6.22 -5.53
N ALA A 253 -3.94 6.81 -6.62
CA ALA A 253 -2.81 6.31 -7.39
C ALA A 253 -1.69 7.35 -7.46
N SER A 254 -0.45 6.89 -7.38
CA SER A 254 0.72 7.71 -7.66
C SER A 254 0.76 8.07 -9.14
N LYS A 255 1.55 9.08 -9.52
CA LYS A 255 1.86 9.36 -10.93
C LYS A 255 2.54 8.13 -11.58
N PRO A 256 2.37 7.91 -12.90
CA PRO A 256 3.02 6.81 -13.61
C PRO A 256 4.55 6.88 -13.44
N TYR A 257 5.16 5.75 -13.07
CA TYR A 257 6.60 5.62 -12.86
C TYR A 257 7.19 6.50 -11.75
N GLN A 258 6.34 7.17 -10.96
CA GLN A 258 6.74 8.02 -9.84
C GLN A 258 5.94 7.59 -8.60
N VAL A 259 6.31 6.43 -8.04
CA VAL A 259 5.60 5.75 -6.94
C VAL A 259 5.54 6.55 -5.64
N GLU A 260 6.31 7.63 -5.56
CA GLU A 260 6.43 8.51 -4.40
C GLU A 260 5.71 9.86 -4.59
N ALA A 261 5.10 10.11 -5.75
CA ALA A 261 4.41 11.37 -6.08
C ALA A 261 2.92 11.12 -6.37
N PHE A 262 2.03 11.86 -5.69
CA PHE A 262 0.59 11.71 -5.82
C PHE A 262 -0.10 13.00 -6.27
N GLU A 263 -1.13 12.88 -7.11
CA GLU A 263 -2.06 13.97 -7.44
C GLU A 263 -3.43 13.62 -6.88
N THR A 264 -3.63 13.80 -5.57
CA THR A 264 -4.83 13.27 -4.88
C THR A 264 -6.14 13.86 -5.38
N ARG A 265 -6.09 15.02 -6.02
CA ARG A 265 -7.24 15.73 -6.60
C ARG A 265 -7.65 15.20 -7.97
N ARG A 266 -6.80 14.43 -8.64
CA ARG A 266 -7.04 13.90 -10.00
C ARG A 266 -7.00 12.38 -10.03
N ASP A 267 -5.95 11.80 -9.48
CA ASP A 267 -5.63 10.38 -9.61
C ASP A 267 -6.27 9.58 -8.46
N PHE A 268 -7.60 9.63 -8.36
CA PHE A 268 -8.36 8.90 -7.35
C PHE A 268 -9.64 8.25 -7.89
N LYS A 269 -10.14 7.25 -7.16
CA LYS A 269 -11.46 6.63 -7.36
C LYS A 269 -12.21 6.57 -6.06
N HIS A 270 -13.50 6.88 -6.09
CA HIS A 270 -14.40 6.82 -4.94
C HIS A 270 -15.28 5.57 -5.00
N PHE A 271 -15.57 5.00 -3.84
CA PHE A 271 -16.42 3.83 -3.66
C PHE A 271 -17.52 4.09 -2.62
N ASP A 272 -18.62 3.35 -2.70
CA ASP A 272 -19.79 3.57 -1.82
C ASP A 272 -19.62 3.05 -0.38
N ALA A 273 -18.50 2.38 -0.10
CA ALA A 273 -18.19 1.81 1.20
C ALA A 273 -16.67 1.70 1.44
N PRO A 274 -16.21 1.69 2.70
CA PRO A 274 -14.79 1.59 3.02
C PRO A 274 -14.13 0.38 2.35
N ILE A 275 -12.95 0.61 1.78
CA ILE A 275 -12.14 -0.41 1.11
C ILE A 275 -11.52 -1.33 2.18
N GLN A 276 -11.73 -2.63 2.07
CA GLN A 276 -11.23 -3.67 2.98
C GLN A 276 -10.20 -4.60 2.32
N LEU A 277 -10.14 -4.60 0.99
CA LEU A 277 -9.20 -5.38 0.20
C LEU A 277 -8.81 -4.60 -1.05
N LEU A 278 -7.51 -4.58 -1.35
CA LEU A 278 -6.95 -3.99 -2.56
C LEU A 278 -5.96 -5.00 -3.14
N HIS A 279 -6.32 -5.65 -4.24
CA HIS A 279 -5.54 -6.76 -4.80
C HIS A 279 -5.42 -6.67 -6.31
N PRO A 280 -4.31 -6.14 -6.83
CA PRO A 280 -4.08 -6.06 -8.26
C PRO A 280 -3.74 -7.42 -8.87
N LEU A 281 -4.30 -7.70 -10.05
CA LEU A 281 -3.93 -8.81 -10.93
C LEU A 281 -3.64 -8.26 -12.34
N GLU A 282 -3.33 -9.13 -13.31
CA GLU A 282 -2.89 -8.72 -14.64
C GLU A 282 -3.90 -7.83 -15.39
N GLY A 283 -5.18 -8.22 -15.42
CA GLY A 283 -6.23 -7.52 -16.18
C GLY A 283 -6.94 -6.41 -15.42
N GLY A 284 -6.57 -6.14 -14.16
CA GLY A 284 -7.24 -5.13 -13.35
C GLY A 284 -6.96 -5.20 -11.86
N ILE A 285 -7.79 -4.52 -11.09
CA ILE A 285 -7.66 -4.42 -9.63
C ILE A 285 -8.94 -4.92 -8.97
N TYR A 286 -8.82 -5.89 -8.08
CA TYR A 286 -9.91 -6.24 -7.18
C TYR A 286 -9.96 -5.26 -6.01
N VAL A 287 -11.13 -4.68 -5.79
CA VAL A 287 -11.41 -3.79 -4.65
C VAL A 287 -12.54 -4.40 -3.87
N GLY A 288 -12.24 -4.90 -2.68
CA GLY A 288 -13.23 -5.38 -1.74
C GLY A 288 -13.65 -4.28 -0.80
N THR A 289 -14.94 -4.19 -0.53
CA THR A 289 -15.54 -3.19 0.38
C THR A 289 -16.31 -3.87 1.50
N ALA A 290 -16.85 -3.08 2.43
CA ALA A 290 -17.77 -3.57 3.45
C ALA A 290 -19.07 -4.21 2.89
N GLN A 291 -19.36 -4.06 1.59
CA GLN A 291 -20.64 -4.46 0.99
C GLN A 291 -20.50 -5.43 -0.19
N GLN A 292 -19.42 -5.35 -0.95
CA GLN A 292 -19.25 -6.11 -2.19
C GLN A 292 -17.78 -6.20 -2.63
N LEU A 293 -17.49 -7.15 -3.51
CA LEU A 293 -16.26 -7.24 -4.27
C LEU A 293 -16.48 -6.64 -5.66
N LEU A 294 -15.59 -5.71 -6.02
CA LEU A 294 -15.57 -5.01 -7.30
C LEU A 294 -14.33 -5.42 -8.08
N PHE A 295 -14.42 -5.38 -9.40
CA PHE A 295 -13.28 -5.50 -10.30
C PHE A 295 -13.18 -4.27 -11.19
N LEU A 296 -12.01 -3.62 -11.12
CA LEU A 296 -11.64 -2.49 -11.96
C LEU A 296 -10.81 -3.02 -13.11
N SER A 297 -11.47 -3.28 -14.23
CA SER A 297 -10.86 -3.85 -15.44
C SER A 297 -10.18 -2.78 -16.31
N GLY A 298 -9.02 -3.10 -16.87
CA GLY A 298 -8.30 -2.26 -17.82
C GLY A 298 -6.79 -2.23 -17.57
N THR A 299 -6.10 -1.39 -18.32
CA THR A 299 -4.64 -1.27 -18.27
C THR A 299 -4.14 0.13 -17.88
N ASP A 300 -5.04 1.11 -17.90
CA ASP A 300 -4.78 2.50 -17.53
C ASP A 300 -5.72 2.90 -16.39
N PHE A 301 -5.14 3.48 -15.33
CA PHE A 301 -5.85 3.81 -14.10
C PHE A 301 -7.05 4.73 -14.37
N ASP A 302 -6.86 5.73 -15.25
CA ASP A 302 -7.86 6.76 -15.53
C ASP A 302 -9.05 6.21 -16.32
N HIS A 303 -8.86 5.08 -17.01
CA HIS A 303 -9.86 4.44 -17.87
C HIS A 303 -10.35 3.09 -17.35
N LEU A 304 -10.05 2.75 -16.09
CA LEU A 304 -10.55 1.53 -15.46
C LEU A 304 -12.08 1.49 -15.44
N THR A 305 -12.65 0.39 -15.95
CA THR A 305 -14.08 0.11 -15.88
C THR A 305 -14.37 -0.68 -14.62
N CYS A 306 -15.14 -0.09 -13.71
CA CYS A 306 -15.55 -0.71 -12.45
C CYS A 306 -16.85 -1.50 -12.63
N ARG A 307 -16.88 -2.74 -12.13
CA ARG A 307 -18.08 -3.57 -12.07
C ARG A 307 -18.12 -4.41 -10.80
N PRO A 308 -19.30 -4.62 -10.18
CA PRO A 308 -19.44 -5.61 -9.13
C PRO A 308 -19.24 -7.02 -9.69
N VAL A 309 -18.52 -7.85 -8.93
CA VAL A 309 -18.25 -9.25 -9.26
C VAL A 309 -18.79 -10.24 -8.23
N PHE A 310 -19.01 -9.77 -7.00
CA PHE A 310 -19.63 -10.57 -5.95
C PHE A 310 -20.28 -9.68 -4.90
N HIS A 311 -21.44 -10.08 -4.38
CA HIS A 311 -22.15 -9.35 -3.33
C HIS A 311 -21.83 -9.91 -1.94
N GLY A 312 -21.66 -9.03 -0.96
CA GLY A 312 -21.33 -9.39 0.42
C GLY A 312 -20.03 -8.74 0.88
N GLN A 313 -19.93 -8.52 2.20
CA GLN A 313 -18.75 -7.96 2.83
C GLN A 313 -17.50 -8.78 2.49
N VAL A 314 -16.44 -8.11 2.05
CA VAL A 314 -15.12 -8.72 1.86
C VAL A 314 -14.36 -8.69 3.17
N ILE A 315 -13.94 -9.84 3.69
CA ILE A 315 -13.23 -9.93 4.98
C ILE A 315 -11.82 -9.34 4.84
N SER A 316 -11.49 -8.40 5.72
CA SER A 316 -10.18 -7.74 5.74
C SER A 316 -9.04 -8.74 5.98
N GLY A 317 -7.95 -8.61 5.21
CA GLY A 317 -6.77 -9.48 5.30
C GLY A 317 -6.94 -10.89 4.72
N SER A 318 -8.06 -11.17 4.07
CA SER A 318 -8.33 -12.49 3.46
C SER A 318 -7.69 -12.70 2.08
N GLY A 319 -7.34 -11.62 1.38
CA GLY A 319 -6.78 -11.66 0.02
C GLY A 319 -5.37 -12.23 -0.03
N VAL A 320 -5.19 -13.32 -0.77
CA VAL A 320 -3.88 -13.97 -0.96
C VAL A 320 -3.68 -14.32 -2.42
N THR A 321 -2.54 -13.95 -2.97
CA THR A 321 -2.11 -14.35 -4.31
C THR A 321 -1.75 -15.83 -4.34
N VAL A 322 -2.28 -16.57 -5.31
CA VAL A 322 -1.99 -17.99 -5.52
C VAL A 322 -1.78 -18.27 -7.01
N PRO A 323 -0.99 -19.30 -7.38
CA PRO A 323 -0.97 -19.76 -8.76
C PRO A 323 -2.32 -20.42 -9.09
N GLY A 324 -2.93 -19.99 -10.18
CA GLY A 324 -4.26 -20.42 -10.63
C GLY A 324 -4.35 -21.92 -10.84
N GLU A 325 -3.27 -22.56 -11.27
CA GLU A 325 -3.21 -24.01 -11.49
C GLU A 325 -3.43 -24.84 -10.22
N TRP A 326 -3.26 -24.25 -9.03
CA TRP A 326 -3.56 -24.92 -7.76
C TRP A 326 -5.01 -24.73 -7.31
N ILE A 327 -5.78 -23.86 -7.97
CA ILE A 327 -7.21 -23.72 -7.75
C ILE A 327 -7.89 -24.70 -8.71
N GLY A 328 -8.32 -25.85 -8.18
CA GLY A 328 -8.92 -26.96 -8.94
C GLY A 328 -10.29 -26.65 -9.56
N VAL A 329 -10.38 -25.61 -10.38
CA VAL A 329 -11.58 -25.25 -11.14
C VAL A 329 -11.56 -26.01 -12.47
N SER A 330 -12.62 -26.76 -12.75
CA SER A 330 -12.77 -27.62 -13.93
C SER A 330 -12.98 -26.87 -15.26
N SER A 331 -13.06 -25.53 -15.23
CA SER A 331 -13.12 -24.67 -16.40
C SER A 331 -11.76 -24.02 -16.63
N GLY A 332 -11.22 -24.04 -17.85
CA GLY A 332 -9.88 -23.59 -18.28
C GLY A 332 -9.51 -22.10 -18.06
N VAL A 333 -9.91 -21.54 -16.93
CA VAL A 333 -9.67 -20.19 -16.39
C VAL A 333 -8.49 -20.20 -15.39
N GLY A 334 -7.94 -21.38 -15.07
CA GLY A 334 -6.93 -21.58 -14.03
C GLY A 334 -5.47 -21.42 -14.44
N GLN A 335 -5.14 -20.73 -15.53
CA GLN A 335 -3.72 -20.45 -15.85
C GLN A 335 -3.30 -19.06 -15.36
N GLY A 336 -2.11 -18.98 -14.77
CA GLY A 336 -1.52 -17.70 -14.34
C GLY A 336 -1.77 -17.40 -12.87
N VAL A 337 -1.89 -16.12 -12.52
CA VAL A 337 -2.01 -15.67 -11.13
C VAL A 337 -3.47 -15.39 -10.77
N ALA A 338 -3.89 -15.92 -9.63
CA ALA A 338 -5.22 -15.72 -9.06
C ALA A 338 -5.12 -15.15 -7.64
N MET A 339 -6.25 -14.71 -7.10
CA MET A 339 -6.42 -14.36 -5.70
C MET A 339 -7.45 -15.30 -5.08
N ILE A 340 -7.18 -15.77 -3.86
CA ILE A 340 -8.23 -16.30 -2.98
C ILE A 340 -8.58 -15.21 -1.96
N CYS A 341 -9.86 -14.96 -1.75
CA CYS A 341 -10.35 -14.07 -0.70
C CYS A 341 -11.63 -14.64 -0.08
N ILE A 342 -12.10 -14.01 1.00
CA ILE A 342 -13.39 -14.34 1.61
C ILE A 342 -14.33 -13.17 1.42
N ALA A 343 -15.49 -13.40 0.81
CA ALA A 343 -16.54 -12.40 0.68
C ALA A 343 -17.92 -13.03 0.83
N GLY A 344 -18.85 -12.32 1.48
CA GLY A 344 -20.19 -12.85 1.74
C GLY A 344 -20.18 -14.18 2.50
N GLN A 345 -19.16 -14.41 3.33
CA GLN A 345 -18.86 -15.66 4.06
C GLN A 345 -18.35 -16.83 3.20
N ASP A 346 -18.27 -16.69 1.87
CA ASP A 346 -17.74 -17.73 0.98
C ASP A 346 -16.26 -17.49 0.65
N LEU A 347 -15.51 -18.58 0.47
CA LEU A 347 -14.19 -18.52 -0.15
C LEU A 347 -14.35 -18.36 -1.66
N LEU A 348 -13.69 -17.36 -2.22
CA LEU A 348 -13.75 -17.03 -3.64
C LEU A 348 -12.38 -17.20 -4.29
N ALA A 349 -12.35 -17.80 -5.46
CA ALA A 349 -11.23 -17.69 -6.39
C ALA A 349 -11.51 -16.56 -7.38
N CYS A 350 -10.57 -15.65 -7.53
CA CYS A 350 -10.66 -14.44 -8.35
C CYS A 350 -9.50 -14.44 -9.36
N PHE A 351 -9.79 -14.27 -10.65
CA PHE A 351 -8.80 -14.43 -11.72
C PHE A 351 -8.49 -13.11 -12.42
N GLY A 352 -7.41 -13.09 -13.21
CA GLY A 352 -6.91 -11.86 -13.85
C GLY A 352 -7.90 -11.19 -14.82
N ASP A 353 -8.86 -11.93 -15.37
CA ASP A 353 -9.92 -11.41 -16.25
C ASP A 353 -11.13 -10.81 -15.48
N GLY A 354 -11.12 -10.89 -14.15
CA GLY A 354 -12.21 -10.45 -13.31
C GLY A 354 -13.30 -11.50 -13.11
N SER A 355 -13.09 -12.75 -13.53
CA SER A 355 -13.99 -13.86 -13.20
C SER A 355 -13.84 -14.26 -11.73
N VAL A 356 -14.93 -14.74 -11.15
CA VAL A 356 -15.00 -15.13 -9.73
C VAL A 356 -15.71 -16.47 -9.62
N VAL A 357 -15.10 -17.39 -8.88
CA VAL A 357 -15.64 -18.74 -8.61
C VAL A 357 -15.81 -18.91 -7.11
N PRO A 358 -17.05 -19.01 -6.60
CA PRO A 358 -17.31 -19.33 -5.20
C PRO A 358 -16.93 -20.79 -4.90
N LEU A 359 -15.82 -20.98 -4.18
CA LEU A 359 -15.24 -22.30 -3.89
C LEU A 359 -16.00 -23.07 -2.81
N THR A 360 -16.74 -22.38 -1.94
CA THR A 360 -17.40 -23.01 -0.79
C THR A 360 -18.89 -22.78 -0.68
N GLN A 361 -19.48 -22.14 -1.69
CA GLN A 361 -20.88 -21.73 -1.67
C GLN A 361 -21.81 -22.92 -1.42
N GLY A 362 -22.66 -22.78 -0.40
CA GLY A 362 -23.69 -23.77 -0.05
C GLY A 362 -23.22 -24.93 0.82
N TRP A 363 -21.93 -25.05 1.15
CA TRP A 363 -21.46 -26.07 2.09
C TRP A 363 -20.52 -25.56 3.17
N TYR A 364 -19.68 -24.53 2.92
CA TYR A 364 -18.79 -24.00 3.94
C TYR A 364 -18.80 -22.47 3.97
N GLN A 365 -19.11 -21.92 5.15
CA GLN A 365 -19.17 -20.49 5.42
C GLN A 365 -18.15 -20.09 6.48
N VAL A 366 -17.45 -19.00 6.24
CA VAL A 366 -16.49 -18.41 7.18
C VAL A 366 -17.18 -17.30 7.99
N GLN A 367 -17.09 -17.41 9.31
CA GLN A 367 -17.54 -16.37 10.23
C GLN A 367 -16.33 -15.67 10.85
N ALA A 368 -15.94 -14.56 10.25
CA ALA A 368 -14.91 -13.67 10.77
C ALA A 368 -15.13 -12.24 10.24
N GLU A 369 -14.65 -11.24 10.96
CA GLU A 369 -14.63 -9.84 10.49
C GLU A 369 -13.29 -9.49 9.84
N ARG A 370 -12.21 -10.12 10.34
CA ARG A 370 -10.84 -9.94 9.88
C ARG A 370 -10.06 -11.25 10.05
N VAL A 371 -9.14 -11.50 9.12
CA VAL A 371 -8.22 -12.64 9.18
C VAL A 371 -6.81 -12.22 8.82
N ALA A 372 -5.82 -12.99 9.26
CA ALA A 372 -4.50 -13.02 8.65
C ALA A 372 -4.44 -14.27 7.77
N ALA A 373 -4.32 -14.07 6.46
CA ALA A 373 -4.33 -15.16 5.50
C ALA A 373 -2.97 -15.39 4.83
N THR A 374 -2.70 -16.64 4.47
CA THR A 374 -1.54 -17.01 3.66
C THR A 374 -1.85 -18.25 2.82
N PHE A 375 -1.03 -18.48 1.81
CA PHE A 375 -1.10 -19.67 0.98
C PHE A 375 0.23 -20.40 1.07
N ARG A 376 0.16 -21.72 1.25
CA ARG A 376 1.35 -22.57 1.28
C ARG A 376 1.11 -23.87 0.54
N LEU A 377 2.19 -24.45 0.03
CA LEU A 377 2.21 -25.81 -0.46
C LEU A 377 2.93 -26.67 0.58
N GLN A 378 2.23 -27.61 1.21
CA GLN A 378 2.82 -28.52 2.18
C GLN A 378 2.60 -29.96 1.73
N ASN A 379 3.69 -30.72 1.53
CA ASN A 379 3.63 -32.11 1.07
C ASN A 379 2.80 -32.31 -0.21
N GLY A 380 2.85 -31.34 -1.14
CA GLY A 380 2.06 -31.37 -2.37
C GLY A 380 0.58 -30.96 -2.21
N ILE A 381 0.15 -30.59 -1.00
CA ILE A 381 -1.21 -30.13 -0.72
C ILE A 381 -1.22 -28.59 -0.69
N PRO A 382 -1.95 -27.92 -1.62
CA PRO A 382 -2.14 -26.47 -1.57
C PRO A 382 -3.09 -26.12 -0.41
N GLN A 383 -2.71 -25.17 0.42
CA GLN A 383 -3.47 -24.77 1.61
C GLN A 383 -3.60 -23.25 1.66
N TYR A 384 -4.85 -22.78 1.56
CA TYR A 384 -5.22 -21.44 2.03
C TYR A 384 -5.47 -21.50 3.54
N LEU A 385 -4.71 -20.73 4.29
CA LEU A 385 -4.84 -20.62 5.75
C LEU A 385 -5.36 -19.22 6.06
N ALA A 386 -6.44 -19.12 6.82
CA ALA A 386 -6.95 -17.86 7.35
C ALA A 386 -7.16 -17.99 8.86
N ILE A 387 -6.50 -17.13 9.63
CA ILE A 387 -6.58 -17.13 11.10
C ILE A 387 -7.33 -15.87 11.51
N PRO A 388 -8.50 -15.97 12.18
CA PRO A 388 -9.21 -14.82 12.74
C PRO A 388 -8.31 -13.97 13.64
N GLN A 389 -8.43 -12.64 13.57
CA GLN A 389 -7.51 -11.68 14.21
C GLN A 389 -8.16 -10.76 15.22
#